data_AF-A0A4S4K733-F1
#
_entry.id   AF-A0A4S4K733-F1
#
_cell.length_a   1.000
_cell.length_b   1.000
_cell.length_c   1.000
_cell.angle_alpha   90.00
_cell.angle_beta   90.00
_cell.angle_gamma   90.00
#
_symmetry.space_group_name_H-M   'P 1'
#
loop_
_entity.id
_entity.type
_entity.pdbx_description
1 polymer ?
#
loop_
_entity_poly.entity_id
_entity_poly.type
_entity_poly.pdbx_seq_one_letter_code
_entity_poly.pdbx_strand_id
1 'polypeptide(L)'
;MDSYSTSIGESEHKTSKDNYKRSNKVKVTKQLTDADQRKTNLNVIDNRIKQAMNVLPTLPADATGLKKDVPDLALRYHIGKAGEVFHLRHWLIKHRLDPATKDFRTLFFDYIIARLTGRDAADEPTFSEEDRMHVVIWKDRMYEHKKMQVHYTTYDLRREYDTIKPTSSTSDVMVLSRDSDLEQRASSPFWYVRVIGIFHTEVLWKDEVFPRRVDLLWVRWLGRDNSHAFGDKVRRLERVRFVTEEDSSNPFGFIDPSSVVRAIHLIPAFHYGRTDAFLGPSALARVRKNESALDWESFYVNKFADRDLFMHHRGGGVGHTTSFNSVLANHVPDGLYSAVGVQSFGNTSNDETDPRYENVENADSEDDLDEDLQEDIDEDLQEDIDEDIEDGLGEDSEDDHGENTEEDVDDCDMSDGADMGYDE
;
A
#
# COMPACT_ATOMS: atom_id res chain seq x y z
N MET A 1 -28.35 -46.60 -4.61
CA MET A 1 -28.38 -45.90 -5.89
C MET A 1 -26.95 -45.79 -6.39
N ASP A 2 -26.67 -46.57 -7.43
CA ASP A 2 -25.57 -46.54 -8.41
C ASP A 2 -24.12 -46.25 -7.99
N SER A 3 -23.41 -47.35 -7.79
CA SER A 3 -21.95 -47.49 -7.74
C SER A 3 -21.36 -47.70 -9.17
N TYR A 4 -21.50 -46.72 -10.05
CA TYR A 4 -20.89 -46.75 -11.40
C TYR A 4 -19.89 -45.62 -11.68
N SER A 5 -19.68 -44.70 -10.74
CA SER A 5 -18.74 -43.59 -10.91
C SER A 5 -17.49 -43.78 -10.06
N THR A 6 -16.32 -43.84 -10.72
CA THR A 6 -15.01 -43.81 -10.04
C THR A 6 -14.67 -42.42 -9.50
N SER A 7 -15.45 -41.39 -9.86
CA SER A 7 -15.20 -39.99 -9.50
C SER A 7 -15.08 -39.78 -7.98
N ILE A 8 -15.92 -40.43 -7.18
CA ILE A 8 -15.87 -40.32 -5.71
C ILE A 8 -14.60 -40.97 -5.15
N GLY A 9 -14.23 -42.16 -5.65
CA GLY A 9 -12.98 -42.81 -5.23
C GLY A 9 -11.74 -42.04 -5.67
N GLU A 10 -11.78 -41.43 -6.86
CA GLU A 10 -10.70 -40.62 -7.40
C GLU A 10 -10.56 -39.28 -6.68
N SER A 11 -11.65 -38.62 -6.30
CA SER A 11 -11.60 -37.35 -5.55
C SER A 11 -11.06 -37.54 -4.14
N GLU A 12 -11.49 -38.62 -3.46
CA GLU A 12 -10.96 -38.97 -2.14
C GLU A 12 -9.48 -39.36 -2.21
N HIS A 13 -9.07 -40.09 -3.25
CA HIS A 13 -7.68 -40.46 -3.44
C HIS A 13 -6.79 -39.26 -3.83
N LYS A 14 -7.30 -38.27 -4.57
CA LYS A 14 -6.62 -36.99 -4.81
C LYS A 14 -6.42 -36.23 -3.49
N THR A 15 -7.48 -36.09 -2.70
CA THR A 15 -7.44 -35.41 -1.40
C THR A 15 -6.42 -36.04 -0.45
N SER A 16 -6.43 -37.37 -0.33
CA SER A 16 -5.45 -38.09 0.50
C SER A 16 -4.00 -37.90 0.01
N LYS A 17 -3.78 -37.91 -1.31
CA LYS A 17 -2.45 -37.68 -1.90
C LYS A 17 -1.94 -36.26 -1.70
N ASP A 18 -2.81 -35.26 -1.79
CA ASP A 18 -2.42 -33.86 -1.59
C ASP A 18 -2.15 -33.58 -0.10
N ASN A 19 -2.93 -34.16 0.81
CA ASN A 19 -2.63 -34.13 2.25
C ASN A 19 -1.31 -34.84 2.58
N TYR A 20 -0.99 -35.94 1.89
CA TYR A 20 0.30 -36.63 2.03
C TYR A 20 1.48 -35.78 1.55
N LYS A 21 1.35 -35.06 0.42
CA LYS A 21 2.38 -34.12 -0.06
C LYS A 21 2.67 -32.99 0.94
N ARG A 22 1.64 -32.56 1.66
CA ARG A 22 1.70 -31.50 2.68
C ARG A 22 2.20 -32.00 4.06
N SER A 23 2.43 -33.31 4.22
CA SER A 23 2.96 -33.91 5.45
C SER A 23 4.50 -33.93 5.46
N ASN A 24 5.12 -33.87 6.64
CA ASN A 24 6.57 -34.02 6.76
C ASN A 24 7.06 -35.48 6.72
N LYS A 25 6.17 -36.41 6.36
CA LYS A 25 6.40 -37.86 6.21
C LYS A 25 6.83 -38.61 7.47
N VAL A 26 6.70 -37.99 8.65
CA VAL A 26 6.93 -38.63 9.96
C VAL A 26 5.58 -38.92 10.62
N LYS A 27 5.32 -40.18 11.00
CA LYS A 27 4.02 -40.63 11.56
C LYS A 27 2.82 -40.15 10.72
N VAL A 28 2.93 -40.36 9.41
CA VAL A 28 2.01 -39.91 8.35
C VAL A 28 0.54 -40.14 8.66
N THR A 29 0.18 -41.32 9.16
CA THR A 29 -1.21 -41.67 9.47
C THR A 29 -1.84 -40.74 10.49
N LYS A 30 -1.10 -40.32 11.52
CA LYS A 30 -1.59 -39.37 12.52
C LYS A 30 -1.79 -37.98 11.90
N GLN A 31 -0.83 -37.52 11.09
CA GLN A 31 -0.91 -36.20 10.46
C GLN A 31 -2.05 -36.07 9.44
N LEU A 32 -2.32 -37.11 8.64
CA LEU A 32 -3.50 -37.13 7.76
C LEU A 32 -4.80 -37.11 8.59
N THR A 33 -4.86 -37.90 9.65
CA THR A 33 -6.05 -37.96 10.52
C THR A 33 -6.33 -36.59 11.17
N ASP A 34 -5.29 -35.92 11.66
CA ASP A 34 -5.39 -34.59 12.27
C ASP A 34 -5.76 -33.51 11.24
N ALA A 35 -5.35 -33.65 9.98
CA ALA A 35 -5.73 -32.75 8.89
C ALA A 35 -7.21 -32.93 8.50
N ASP A 36 -7.67 -34.17 8.39
CA ASP A 36 -9.07 -34.48 8.10
C ASP A 36 -9.98 -34.02 9.25
N GLN A 37 -9.57 -34.23 10.51
CA GLN A 37 -10.30 -33.70 11.67
C GLN A 37 -10.40 -32.18 11.64
N ARG A 38 -9.31 -31.46 11.33
CA ARG A 38 -9.34 -29.99 11.20
C ARG A 38 -10.31 -29.54 10.11
N LYS A 39 -10.31 -30.18 8.93
CA LYS A 39 -11.25 -29.87 7.84
C LYS A 39 -12.70 -30.10 8.25
N THR A 40 -12.98 -31.22 8.94
CA THR A 40 -14.34 -31.50 9.43
C THR A 40 -14.80 -30.49 10.48
N ASN A 41 -13.93 -30.08 11.41
CA ASN A 41 -14.26 -29.08 12.43
C ASN A 41 -14.55 -27.70 11.81
N LEU A 42 -13.77 -27.28 10.80
CA LEU A 42 -14.01 -26.03 10.07
C LEU A 42 -15.37 -26.06 9.34
N ASN A 43 -15.71 -27.18 8.69
CA ASN A 43 -17.01 -27.34 8.05
C ASN A 43 -18.18 -27.29 9.04
N VAL A 44 -18.00 -27.85 10.24
CA VAL A 44 -19.01 -27.76 11.32
C VAL A 44 -19.17 -26.32 11.80
N ILE A 45 -18.07 -25.57 11.94
CA ILE A 45 -18.11 -24.15 12.31
C ILE A 45 -18.81 -23.32 11.24
N ASP A 46 -18.45 -23.50 9.96
CA ASP A 46 -19.07 -22.79 8.84
C ASP A 46 -20.58 -23.06 8.76
N ASN A 47 -20.99 -24.32 8.92
CA ASN A 47 -22.40 -24.68 8.97
C ASN A 47 -23.14 -24.05 10.17
N ARG A 48 -22.49 -23.94 11.34
CA ARG A 48 -23.07 -23.23 12.50
C ARG A 48 -23.20 -21.73 12.26
N ILE A 49 -22.23 -21.11 11.57
CA ILE A 49 -22.28 -19.70 11.18
C ILE A 49 -23.44 -19.48 10.21
N LYS A 50 -23.56 -20.30 9.16
CA LYS A 50 -24.67 -20.24 8.18
C LYS A 50 -26.05 -20.44 8.85
N GLN A 51 -26.16 -21.36 9.80
CA GLN A 51 -27.38 -21.56 10.57
C GLN A 51 -27.70 -20.37 11.48
N ALA A 52 -26.70 -19.78 12.15
CA ALA A 52 -26.90 -18.58 12.97
C ALA A 52 -27.33 -17.36 12.15
N MET A 53 -26.81 -17.22 10.92
CA MET A 53 -27.20 -16.16 9.99
C MET A 53 -28.65 -16.29 9.50
N ASN A 54 -29.19 -17.51 9.40
CA ASN A 54 -30.57 -17.75 8.97
C ASN A 54 -31.63 -17.55 10.07
N VAL A 55 -31.23 -17.40 11.34
CA VAL A 55 -32.15 -17.30 12.50
C VAL A 55 -32.30 -15.85 13.00
N LEU A 56 -31.48 -14.90 12.54
CA LEU A 56 -31.67 -13.49 12.90
C LEU A 56 -32.82 -12.86 12.10
N PRO A 57 -33.79 -12.20 12.74
CA PRO A 57 -34.76 -11.35 12.04
C PRO A 57 -34.00 -10.20 11.36
N THR A 58 -34.29 -9.96 10.09
CA THR A 58 -33.76 -8.83 9.32
C THR A 58 -34.20 -7.51 9.98
N LEU A 59 -33.33 -6.96 10.82
CA LEU A 59 -33.44 -5.58 11.31
C LEU A 59 -32.94 -4.62 10.21
N PRO A 60 -33.54 -3.43 10.06
CA PRO A 60 -33.10 -2.44 9.08
C PRO A 60 -31.62 -2.13 9.24
N ALA A 61 -30.88 -2.14 8.12
CA ALA A 61 -29.43 -2.11 8.03
C ALA A 61 -28.72 -0.83 8.56
N ASP A 62 -29.42 0.03 9.29
CA ASP A 62 -28.93 1.34 9.75
C ASP A 62 -28.53 1.41 11.24
N ALA A 63 -28.71 0.35 12.02
CA ALA A 63 -28.54 0.41 13.48
C ALA A 63 -27.20 -0.11 14.05
N THR A 64 -26.29 -0.64 13.23
CA THR A 64 -24.98 -1.12 13.71
C THR A 64 -23.86 -0.57 12.84
N GLY A 65 -23.13 0.42 13.35
CA GLY A 65 -21.96 1.07 12.74
C GLY A 65 -20.72 0.19 12.61
N LEU A 66 -20.89 -1.05 12.13
CA LEU A 66 -19.84 -2.01 11.82
C LEU A 66 -20.03 -2.54 10.39
N LYS A 67 -20.10 -1.64 9.41
CA LYS A 67 -19.64 -2.02 8.07
C LYS A 67 -18.12 -2.03 8.16
N LYS A 68 -17.48 -3.19 8.03
CA LYS A 68 -16.11 -3.21 7.49
C LYS A 68 -16.21 -2.35 6.22
N ASP A 69 -15.47 -1.25 6.15
CA ASP A 69 -15.36 -0.47 4.92
C ASP A 69 -14.74 -1.43 3.88
N VAL A 70 -15.59 -2.15 3.16
CA VAL A 70 -15.17 -3.00 2.04
C VAL A 70 -14.74 -2.02 0.95
N PRO A 71 -13.47 -2.08 0.49
CA PRO A 71 -13.00 -1.19 -0.56
C PRO A 71 -13.89 -1.40 -1.79
N ASP A 72 -14.58 -0.35 -2.22
CA ASP A 72 -15.21 -0.37 -3.54
C ASP A 72 -14.08 -0.38 -4.54
N LEU A 73 -13.87 -1.55 -5.18
CA LEU A 73 -12.80 -1.66 -6.15
C LEU A 73 -12.95 -0.60 -7.23
N ALA A 74 -14.17 -0.14 -7.59
CA ALA A 74 -14.42 0.90 -8.60
C ALA A 74 -13.70 2.23 -8.32
N LEU A 75 -13.38 2.53 -7.06
CA LEU A 75 -12.59 3.69 -6.67
C LEU A 75 -11.11 3.52 -7.07
N ARG A 76 -10.43 4.63 -7.36
CA ARG A 76 -8.97 4.61 -7.63
C ARG A 76 -8.14 4.30 -6.38
N TYR A 77 -8.67 4.62 -5.21
CA TYR A 77 -8.00 4.38 -3.94
C TYR A 77 -9.04 4.24 -2.84
N HIS A 78 -8.61 3.71 -1.71
CA HIS A 78 -9.41 3.59 -0.49
C HIS A 78 -8.61 4.07 0.73
N ILE A 79 -9.20 5.02 1.46
CA ILE A 79 -8.73 5.53 2.75
C ILE A 79 -9.91 5.45 3.72
N GLY A 80 -9.66 4.90 4.92
CA GLY A 80 -10.70 4.69 5.93
C GLY A 80 -11.47 5.97 6.28
N LYS A 81 -12.71 5.82 6.74
CA LYS A 81 -13.54 6.96 7.17
C LYS A 81 -13.14 7.50 8.56
N ALA A 82 -12.61 6.64 9.41
CA ALA A 82 -12.09 7.01 10.73
C ALA A 82 -10.56 6.93 10.73
N GLY A 83 -9.93 7.93 11.33
CA GLY A 83 -8.49 7.99 11.55
C GLY A 83 -8.17 8.54 12.94
N GLU A 84 -6.88 8.57 13.29
CA GLU A 84 -6.42 9.17 14.54
C GLU A 84 -6.60 10.69 14.46
N VAL A 85 -7.38 11.27 15.37
CA VAL A 85 -7.71 12.70 15.33
C VAL A 85 -6.60 13.52 15.96
N PHE A 86 -6.18 14.59 15.28
CA PHE A 86 -5.28 15.58 15.85
C PHE A 86 -5.65 17.00 15.41
N HIS A 87 -5.21 17.98 16.20
CA HIS A 87 -5.37 19.40 15.92
C HIS A 87 -4.13 19.94 15.22
N LEU A 88 -4.29 20.48 14.01
CA LEU A 88 -3.19 20.91 13.16
C LEU A 88 -2.26 21.91 13.88
N ARG A 89 -2.84 22.90 14.57
CA ARG A 89 -2.06 23.92 15.28
C ARG A 89 -1.20 23.33 16.39
N HIS A 90 -1.76 22.42 17.19
CA HIS A 90 -1.03 21.79 18.29
C HIS A 90 0.08 20.87 17.76
N TRP A 91 -0.21 20.13 16.70
CA TRP A 91 0.76 19.25 16.03
C TRP A 91 1.94 20.03 15.47
N LEU A 92 1.71 21.16 14.78
CA LEU A 92 2.79 22.02 14.27
C LEU A 92 3.65 22.60 15.39
N ILE A 93 3.07 22.98 16.53
CA ILE A 93 3.83 23.49 17.68
C ILE A 93 4.72 22.40 18.29
N LYS A 94 4.19 21.16 18.38
CA LYS A 94 4.92 20.00 18.89
C LYS A 94 6.11 19.66 17.99
N HIS A 95 5.95 19.79 16.67
CA HIS A 95 6.94 19.40 15.67
C HIS A 95 7.73 20.58 15.07
N ARG A 96 7.63 21.79 15.64
CA ARG A 96 8.23 23.04 15.10
C ARG A 96 9.74 23.01 14.84
N LEU A 97 10.47 22.08 15.46
CA LEU A 97 11.92 21.92 15.30
C LEU A 97 12.27 20.86 14.24
N ASP A 98 11.28 20.11 13.74
CA ASP A 98 11.49 19.10 12.71
C ASP A 98 11.57 19.80 11.34
N PRO A 99 12.66 19.63 10.58
CA PRO A 99 12.85 20.25 9.27
C PRO A 99 11.71 19.97 8.29
N ALA A 100 11.04 18.81 8.41
CA ALA A 100 9.93 18.45 7.52
C ALA A 100 8.70 19.36 7.68
N THR A 101 8.56 20.07 8.80
CA THR A 101 7.38 20.89 9.09
C THR A 101 7.49 22.36 8.67
N LYS A 102 8.68 22.80 8.22
CA LYS A 102 9.01 24.20 7.91
C LYS A 102 7.96 24.88 7.02
N ASP A 103 7.61 24.23 5.90
CA ASP A 103 6.66 24.76 4.92
C ASP A 103 5.31 24.01 4.90
N PHE A 104 5.10 23.11 5.86
CA PHE A 104 3.93 22.23 5.91
C PHE A 104 2.62 23.01 5.83
N ARG A 105 2.48 24.07 6.64
CA ARG A 105 1.24 24.85 6.71
C ARG A 105 0.90 25.50 5.38
N THR A 106 1.90 26.12 4.73
CA THR A 106 1.74 26.81 3.45
C THR A 106 1.34 25.81 2.37
N LEU A 107 2.11 24.74 2.22
CA LEU A 107 1.86 23.67 1.24
C LEU A 107 0.50 22.98 1.46
N PHE A 108 0.09 22.83 2.72
CA PHE A 108 -1.19 22.22 3.08
C PHE A 108 -2.38 23.05 2.61
N PHE A 109 -2.38 24.35 2.90
CA PHE A 109 -3.46 25.22 2.44
C PHE A 109 -3.45 25.39 0.93
N ASP A 110 -2.28 25.50 0.30
CA ASP A 110 -2.17 25.61 -1.16
C ASP A 110 -2.73 24.36 -1.84
N TYR A 111 -2.41 23.17 -1.32
CA TYR A 111 -2.99 21.91 -1.79
C TYR A 111 -4.53 21.90 -1.63
N ILE A 112 -5.06 22.29 -0.47
CA ILE A 112 -6.52 22.32 -0.26
C ILE A 112 -7.20 23.26 -1.25
N ILE A 113 -6.69 24.47 -1.42
CA ILE A 113 -7.28 25.45 -2.34
C ILE A 113 -7.23 24.93 -3.77
N ALA A 114 -6.11 24.33 -4.20
CA ALA A 114 -5.99 23.70 -5.50
C ALA A 114 -7.07 22.63 -5.69
N ARG A 115 -7.23 21.71 -4.73
CA ARG A 115 -8.26 20.66 -4.74
C ARG A 115 -9.68 21.21 -4.81
N LEU A 116 -9.97 22.27 -4.07
CA LEU A 116 -11.31 22.87 -4.02
C LEU A 116 -11.66 23.67 -5.28
N THR A 117 -10.65 24.27 -5.91
CA THR A 117 -10.82 25.03 -7.16
C THR A 117 -10.75 24.16 -8.42
N GLY A 118 -10.48 22.85 -8.27
CA GLY A 118 -10.23 21.95 -9.39
C GLY A 118 -8.94 22.28 -10.14
N ARG A 119 -8.06 23.09 -9.55
CA ARG A 119 -6.70 23.29 -10.05
C ARG A 119 -5.85 22.12 -9.63
N ASP A 120 -4.93 21.74 -10.51
CA ASP A 120 -4.06 20.65 -10.19
C ASP A 120 -3.00 21.12 -9.18
N ALA A 121 -2.91 20.45 -8.03
CA ALA A 121 -2.02 20.84 -6.93
C ALA A 121 -0.53 20.75 -7.30
N ALA A 122 -0.19 20.01 -8.37
CA ALA A 122 1.18 19.89 -8.85
C ALA A 122 1.63 21.01 -9.82
N ASP A 123 0.77 22.00 -10.13
CA ASP A 123 1.18 23.21 -10.87
C ASP A 123 1.81 24.27 -9.96
N GLU A 124 2.18 23.88 -8.72
CA GLU A 124 2.66 24.76 -7.64
C GLU A 124 1.89 26.09 -7.54
N PRO A 125 0.54 26.09 -7.56
CA PRO A 125 -0.21 27.33 -7.52
C PRO A 125 0.06 28.02 -6.18
N THR A 126 0.74 29.17 -6.23
CA THR A 126 0.95 29.99 -5.05
C THR A 126 -0.32 30.81 -4.83
N PHE A 127 -1.00 30.59 -3.71
CA PHE A 127 -2.20 31.33 -3.34
C PHE A 127 -1.86 32.46 -2.36
N SER A 128 -2.66 33.53 -2.37
CA SER A 128 -2.46 34.65 -1.46
C SER A 128 -2.87 34.29 -0.02
N GLU A 129 -2.43 35.07 0.97
CA GLU A 129 -2.85 34.82 2.35
C GLU A 129 -4.36 34.99 2.54
N GLU A 130 -4.98 35.91 1.80
CA GLU A 130 -6.43 36.12 1.81
C GLU A 130 -7.18 34.87 1.33
N ASP A 131 -6.72 34.24 0.25
CA ASP A 131 -7.29 32.98 -0.23
C ASP A 131 -7.17 31.87 0.83
N ARG A 132 -6.04 31.80 1.53
CA ARG A 132 -5.82 30.81 2.61
C ARG A 132 -6.70 31.05 3.83
N MET A 133 -7.09 32.30 4.12
CA MET A 133 -8.02 32.62 5.20
C MET A 133 -9.45 32.13 4.94
N HIS A 134 -9.82 31.90 3.67
CA HIS A 134 -11.12 31.37 3.31
C HIS A 134 -11.26 29.85 3.50
N VAL A 135 -10.17 29.14 3.81
CA VAL A 135 -10.22 27.72 4.19
C VAL A 135 -10.46 27.61 5.69
N VAL A 136 -11.58 27.00 6.08
CA VAL A 136 -11.86 26.66 7.48
C VAL A 136 -11.85 25.15 7.66
N ILE A 137 -10.94 24.65 8.50
CA ILE A 137 -10.93 23.23 8.89
C ILE A 137 -12.12 22.98 9.80
N TRP A 138 -13.03 22.12 9.36
CA TRP A 138 -14.25 21.81 10.11
C TRP A 138 -13.90 21.16 11.45
N LYS A 139 -14.39 21.78 12.53
CA LYS A 139 -14.14 21.37 13.93
C LYS A 139 -12.65 21.36 14.33
N ASP A 140 -11.76 21.97 13.54
CA ASP A 140 -10.30 21.94 13.75
C ASP A 140 -9.72 20.51 13.85
N ARG A 141 -10.30 19.56 13.10
CA ARG A 141 -9.90 18.15 13.15
C ARG A 141 -9.23 17.69 11.85
N MET A 142 -8.00 17.24 12.00
CA MET A 142 -7.29 16.43 11.02
C MET A 142 -7.36 14.97 11.45
N TYR A 143 -7.33 14.06 10.49
CA TYR A 143 -7.35 12.62 10.74
C TYR A 143 -6.15 11.97 10.06
N GLU A 144 -5.32 11.30 10.83
CA GLU A 144 -4.17 10.51 10.35
C GLU A 144 -4.56 9.05 10.13
N HIS A 145 -4.06 8.47 9.04
CA HIS A 145 -4.30 7.10 8.65
C HIS A 145 -3.00 6.31 8.57
N LYS A 146 -3.03 5.07 9.07
CA LYS A 146 -1.85 4.17 9.06
C LYS A 146 -1.61 3.49 7.72
N LYS A 147 -2.65 3.38 6.89
CA LYS A 147 -2.59 2.71 5.58
C LYS A 147 -3.60 3.30 4.59
N MET A 148 -3.29 3.18 3.32
CA MET A 148 -4.22 3.37 2.19
C MET A 148 -4.07 2.22 1.21
N GLN A 149 -5.10 2.00 0.40
CA GLN A 149 -5.04 1.09 -0.74
C GLN A 149 -5.15 1.89 -2.03
N VAL A 150 -4.27 1.62 -2.99
CA VAL A 150 -4.37 2.16 -4.35
C VAL A 150 -4.79 1.03 -5.26
N HIS A 151 -5.89 1.21 -5.98
CA HIS A 151 -6.38 0.22 -6.92
C HIS A 151 -5.81 0.52 -8.30
N TYR A 152 -5.26 -0.48 -8.94
CA TYR A 152 -4.74 -0.39 -10.29
C TYR A 152 -5.28 -1.53 -11.14
N THR A 153 -5.29 -1.31 -12.46
CA THR A 153 -5.64 -2.33 -13.43
C THR A 153 -4.36 -2.89 -13.99
N THR A 154 -4.14 -4.18 -13.81
CA THR A 154 -3.01 -4.90 -14.39
C THR A 154 -3.13 -4.95 -15.91
N TYR A 155 -2.03 -5.17 -16.61
CA TYR A 155 -2.03 -5.22 -18.07
C TYR A 155 -2.87 -6.40 -18.66
N ASP A 156 -3.20 -7.41 -17.84
CA ASP A 156 -4.13 -8.50 -18.17
C ASP A 156 -5.59 -8.18 -17.74
N LEU A 157 -5.89 -6.89 -17.56
CA LEU A 157 -7.21 -6.34 -17.27
C LEU A 157 -7.84 -6.80 -15.94
N ARG A 158 -7.01 -7.22 -14.99
CA ARG A 158 -7.45 -7.57 -13.63
C ARG A 158 -7.32 -6.36 -12.73
N ARG A 159 -8.18 -6.31 -11.72
CA ARG A 159 -8.14 -5.23 -10.73
C ARG A 159 -7.41 -5.71 -9.50
N GLU A 160 -6.32 -5.05 -9.18
CA GLU A 160 -5.48 -5.33 -8.02
C GLU A 160 -5.30 -4.08 -7.17
N TYR A 161 -4.62 -4.22 -6.03
CA TYR A 161 -4.33 -3.10 -5.16
C TYR A 161 -2.99 -3.20 -4.46
N ASP A 162 -2.38 -2.04 -4.25
CA ASP A 162 -1.21 -1.89 -3.39
C ASP A 162 -1.61 -1.31 -2.04
N THR A 163 -1.00 -1.82 -0.97
CA THR A 163 -1.17 -1.25 0.38
C THR A 163 0.02 -0.36 0.74
N ILE A 164 -0.22 0.94 0.81
CA ILE A 164 0.79 1.92 1.19
C ILE A 164 0.73 2.15 2.69
N LYS A 165 1.90 2.01 3.35
CA LYS A 165 2.06 2.21 4.79
C LYS A 165 3.25 3.16 5.01
N PRO A 166 3.04 4.41 5.47
CA PRO A 166 4.12 5.37 5.65
C PRO A 166 5.20 4.93 6.66
N THR A 167 4.85 4.04 7.58
CA THR A 167 5.73 3.51 8.62
C THR A 167 6.48 2.22 8.22
N SER A 168 6.30 1.74 6.98
CA SER A 168 6.87 0.49 6.48
C SER A 168 7.74 0.72 5.24
N SER A 169 8.32 -0.35 4.69
CA SER A 169 9.02 -0.36 3.40
C SER A 169 8.11 -0.14 2.18
N THR A 170 6.79 -0.16 2.36
CA THR A 170 5.78 0.06 1.30
C THR A 170 5.30 1.52 1.24
N SER A 171 6.15 2.47 1.62
CA SER A 171 5.86 3.90 1.60
C SER A 171 6.09 4.57 0.24
N ASP A 172 6.84 3.91 -0.64
CA ASP A 172 7.32 4.51 -1.87
C ASP A 172 6.32 4.29 -3.01
N VAL A 173 5.97 5.37 -3.69
CA VAL A 173 4.95 5.36 -4.76
C VAL A 173 5.43 6.12 -5.98
N MET A 174 4.87 5.77 -7.13
CA MET A 174 5.11 6.46 -8.40
C MET A 174 3.88 7.24 -8.85
N VAL A 175 4.12 8.45 -9.37
CA VAL A 175 3.13 9.35 -9.97
C VAL A 175 3.56 9.69 -11.38
N LEU A 176 2.64 10.08 -12.25
CA LEU A 176 2.98 10.47 -13.62
C LEU A 176 3.85 11.73 -13.62
N SER A 177 4.97 11.69 -14.38
CA SER A 177 5.80 12.87 -14.62
C SER A 177 5.03 13.91 -15.45
N ARG A 178 5.25 15.18 -15.11
CA ARG A 178 4.72 16.33 -15.85
C ARG A 178 5.78 17.12 -16.61
N ASP A 179 6.97 16.54 -16.80
CA ASP A 179 8.05 17.21 -17.53
C ASP A 179 7.54 17.71 -18.88
N SER A 180 7.67 19.00 -19.19
CA SER A 180 7.12 19.55 -20.44
C SER A 180 7.75 18.90 -21.68
N ASP A 181 8.99 18.47 -21.57
CA ASP A 181 9.77 17.76 -22.58
C ASP A 181 9.26 16.31 -22.80
N LEU A 182 8.85 16.02 -24.03
CA LEU A 182 8.34 14.70 -24.43
C LEU A 182 9.43 13.62 -24.42
N GLU A 183 10.68 13.96 -24.76
CA GLU A 183 11.78 12.98 -24.76
C GLU A 183 12.16 12.58 -23.33
N GLN A 184 12.10 13.54 -22.41
CA GLN A 184 12.30 13.28 -20.98
C GLN A 184 11.14 12.46 -20.40
N ARG A 185 9.89 12.77 -20.75
CA ARG A 185 8.73 11.95 -20.36
C ARG A 185 8.80 10.54 -20.92
N ALA A 186 9.35 10.36 -22.12
CA ALA A 186 9.53 9.03 -22.68
C ALA A 186 10.64 8.23 -21.96
N SER A 187 11.70 8.92 -21.54
CA SER A 187 12.84 8.28 -20.87
C SER A 187 12.57 7.96 -19.40
N SER A 188 11.85 8.85 -18.71
CA SER A 188 11.51 8.74 -17.30
C SER A 188 10.05 9.18 -17.07
N PRO A 189 9.11 8.28 -17.36
CA PRO A 189 7.69 8.60 -17.34
C PRO A 189 7.10 8.97 -15.97
N PHE A 190 7.77 8.62 -14.89
CA PHE A 190 7.25 8.74 -13.54
C PHE A 190 8.13 9.64 -12.69
N TRP A 191 7.49 10.30 -11.73
CA TRP A 191 8.17 10.83 -10.55
C TRP A 191 7.93 9.87 -9.38
N TYR A 192 8.89 9.85 -8.46
CA TYR A 192 8.85 8.95 -7.31
C TYR A 192 8.81 9.75 -6.03
N VAL A 193 8.00 9.29 -5.09
CA VAL A 193 7.85 9.94 -3.79
C VAL A 193 7.78 8.91 -2.68
N ARG A 194 8.25 9.31 -1.50
CA ARG A 194 8.04 8.57 -0.26
C ARG A 194 6.87 9.19 0.49
N VAL A 195 5.83 8.42 0.73
CA VAL A 195 4.68 8.83 1.56
C VAL A 195 5.09 8.81 3.03
N ILE A 196 5.01 9.96 3.69
CA ILE A 196 5.36 10.16 5.09
C ILE A 196 4.10 10.17 5.97
N GLY A 197 2.99 10.69 5.45
CA GLY A 197 1.73 10.74 6.17
C GLY A 197 0.54 10.62 5.23
N ILE A 198 -0.51 9.96 5.71
CA ILE A 198 -1.80 9.86 5.01
C ILE A 198 -2.81 10.58 5.89
N PHE A 199 -3.46 11.60 5.33
CA PHE A 199 -4.39 12.42 6.08
C PHE A 199 -5.71 12.57 5.34
N HIS A 200 -6.76 12.82 6.10
CA HIS A 200 -7.94 13.49 5.57
C HIS A 200 -8.41 14.59 6.50
N THR A 201 -9.14 15.54 5.92
CA THR A 201 -9.76 16.63 6.65
C THR A 201 -11.10 16.99 6.03
N GLU A 202 -11.97 17.54 6.85
CA GLU A 202 -13.20 18.18 6.39
C GLU A 202 -12.97 19.69 6.36
N VAL A 203 -13.27 20.34 5.23
CA VAL A 203 -13.02 21.77 5.03
C VAL A 203 -14.26 22.49 4.53
N LEU A 204 -14.47 23.70 5.02
CA LEU A 204 -15.40 24.67 4.47
C LEU A 204 -14.60 25.70 3.66
N TRP A 205 -15.16 26.13 2.54
CA TRP A 205 -14.54 27.08 1.63
C TRP A 205 -15.47 28.25 1.38
N LYS A 206 -15.00 29.46 1.66
CA LYS A 206 -15.81 30.69 1.55
C LYS A 206 -17.13 30.53 2.32
N ASP A 207 -18.27 30.79 1.68
CA ASP A 207 -19.60 30.77 2.28
C ASP A 207 -20.30 29.40 2.14
N GLU A 208 -19.56 28.32 1.90
CA GLU A 208 -20.14 26.98 1.86
C GLU A 208 -20.67 26.55 3.23
N VAL A 209 -21.83 25.90 3.22
CA VAL A 209 -22.53 25.45 4.45
C VAL A 209 -22.14 24.02 4.82
N PHE A 210 -21.79 23.20 3.82
CA PHE A 210 -21.50 21.78 4.01
C PHE A 210 -20.00 21.52 3.86
N PRO A 211 -19.37 20.86 4.85
CA PRO A 211 -17.96 20.54 4.78
C PRO A 211 -17.69 19.50 3.68
N ARG A 212 -16.60 19.69 2.95
CA ARG A 212 -16.10 18.74 1.95
C ARG A 212 -14.93 17.96 2.51
N ARG A 213 -14.93 16.64 2.32
CA ARG A 213 -13.78 15.79 2.66
C ARG A 213 -12.68 15.98 1.61
N VAL A 214 -11.47 16.23 2.07
CA VAL A 214 -10.25 16.29 1.26
C VAL A 214 -9.27 15.27 1.81
N ASP A 215 -8.92 14.30 0.97
CA ASP A 215 -7.85 13.34 1.24
C ASP A 215 -6.52 13.87 0.67
N LEU A 216 -5.43 13.63 1.38
CA LEU A 216 -4.10 14.16 1.03
C LEU A 216 -2.99 13.25 1.52
N LEU A 217 -1.96 13.08 0.69
CA LEU A 217 -0.74 12.39 1.05
C LEU A 217 0.36 13.42 1.28
N TRP A 218 0.97 13.38 2.45
CA TRP A 218 2.18 14.13 2.73
C TRP A 218 3.38 13.32 2.29
N VAL A 219 4.19 13.88 1.39
CA VAL A 219 5.24 13.14 0.68
C VAL A 219 6.58 13.86 0.74
N ARG A 220 7.65 13.09 0.54
CA ARG A 220 9.01 13.58 0.26
C ARG A 220 9.42 13.16 -1.13
N TRP A 221 9.85 14.12 -1.94
CA TRP A 221 10.16 13.92 -3.35
C TRP A 221 11.51 13.24 -3.55
N LEU A 222 11.57 12.34 -4.54
CA LEU A 222 12.82 11.82 -5.07
C LEU A 222 13.07 12.39 -6.47
N GLY A 223 14.20 13.08 -6.61
CA GLY A 223 14.66 13.67 -7.85
C GLY A 223 15.56 12.72 -8.62
N ARG A 224 15.65 12.94 -9.93
CA ARG A 224 16.59 12.21 -10.80
C ARG A 224 18.03 12.59 -10.46
N ASP A 225 18.90 11.60 -10.53
CA ASP A 225 20.33 11.84 -10.48
C ASP A 225 20.88 12.11 -11.88
N ASN A 226 21.04 13.40 -12.21
CA ASN A 226 21.56 13.86 -13.51
C ASN A 226 22.99 13.41 -13.79
N SER A 227 23.73 12.91 -12.80
CA SER A 227 25.08 12.36 -12.99
C SER A 227 25.10 10.91 -13.50
N HIS A 228 23.93 10.25 -13.55
CA HIS A 228 23.82 8.82 -13.84
C HIS A 228 23.10 8.55 -15.16
N ALA A 229 23.81 7.98 -16.13
CA ALA A 229 23.19 7.48 -17.34
C ALA A 229 22.41 6.18 -17.06
N PHE A 230 21.15 6.12 -17.49
CA PHE A 230 20.27 4.98 -17.34
C PHE A 230 19.50 4.67 -18.63
N GLY A 231 18.77 3.56 -18.62
CA GLY A 231 17.92 3.12 -19.72
C GLY A 231 18.47 1.91 -20.47
N ASP A 232 17.66 1.40 -21.40
CA ASP A 232 17.89 0.09 -22.03
C ASP A 232 19.16 0.07 -22.89
N LYS A 233 19.52 1.21 -23.51
CA LYS A 233 20.74 1.36 -24.32
C LYS A 233 22.02 1.16 -23.49
N VAL A 234 22.04 1.69 -22.26
CA VAL A 234 23.18 1.59 -21.34
C VAL A 234 23.04 0.44 -20.34
N ARG A 235 21.91 -0.28 -20.35
CA ARG A 235 21.59 -1.43 -19.48
C ARG A 235 21.74 -1.11 -18.00
N ARG A 236 21.28 0.07 -17.59
CA ARG A 236 21.32 0.55 -16.20
C ARG A 236 19.95 1.00 -15.74
N LEU A 237 19.61 0.67 -14.49
CA LEU A 237 18.40 1.16 -13.84
C LEU A 237 18.49 2.67 -13.61
N GLU A 238 17.32 3.32 -13.62
CA GLU A 238 17.18 4.72 -13.21
C GLU A 238 17.64 4.87 -11.77
N ARG A 239 18.40 5.93 -11.50
CA ARG A 239 18.88 6.26 -10.16
C ARG A 239 18.26 7.57 -9.71
N VAL A 240 17.70 7.54 -8.50
CA VAL A 240 17.01 8.65 -7.87
C VAL A 240 17.58 8.92 -6.49
N ARG A 241 17.46 10.15 -6.02
CA ARG A 241 17.90 10.59 -4.68
C ARG A 241 16.84 11.50 -4.07
N PHE A 242 16.89 11.71 -2.77
CA PHE A 242 16.00 12.70 -2.17
C PHE A 242 16.31 14.10 -2.71
N VAL A 243 15.25 14.86 -3.00
CA VAL A 243 15.36 16.28 -3.33
C VAL A 243 15.83 17.01 -2.08
N THR A 244 16.71 18.00 -2.26
CA THR A 244 17.25 18.86 -1.20
C THR A 244 16.80 20.29 -1.40
N GLU A 245 16.89 21.14 -0.37
CA GLU A 245 16.59 22.57 -0.50
C GLU A 245 17.53 23.27 -1.53
N GLU A 246 18.74 22.72 -1.75
CA GLU A 246 19.70 23.25 -2.72
C GLU A 246 19.28 23.03 -4.18
N ASP A 247 18.41 22.04 -4.43
CA ASP A 247 17.90 21.71 -5.77
C ASP A 247 16.82 22.71 -6.26
N SER A 248 16.64 23.84 -5.56
CA SER A 248 15.67 24.91 -5.86
C SER A 248 14.19 24.45 -5.88
N SER A 249 13.88 23.30 -5.28
CA SER A 249 12.52 22.76 -5.15
C SER A 249 12.25 22.32 -3.72
N ASN A 250 10.99 22.41 -3.29
CA ASN A 250 10.60 21.99 -1.95
C ASN A 250 10.73 20.45 -1.84
N PRO A 251 11.53 19.93 -0.88
CA PRO A 251 11.74 18.49 -0.75
C PRO A 251 10.48 17.74 -0.27
N PHE A 252 9.51 18.48 0.29
CA PHE A 252 8.23 17.97 0.76
C PHE A 252 7.09 18.57 -0.05
N GLY A 253 5.99 17.81 -0.16
CA GLY A 253 4.79 18.28 -0.83
C GLY A 253 3.56 17.50 -0.40
N PHE A 254 2.41 17.89 -0.96
CA PHE A 254 1.18 17.14 -0.87
C PHE A 254 0.73 16.68 -2.25
N ILE A 255 0.30 15.43 -2.36
CA ILE A 255 -0.28 14.88 -3.58
C ILE A 255 -1.67 14.33 -3.32
N ASP A 256 -2.48 14.30 -4.37
CA ASP A 256 -3.78 13.64 -4.36
C ASP A 256 -3.57 12.11 -4.38
N PRO A 257 -4.17 11.36 -3.44
CA PRO A 257 -4.15 9.89 -3.49
C PRO A 257 -4.58 9.33 -4.86
N SER A 258 -5.45 10.03 -5.61
CA SER A 258 -5.89 9.60 -6.94
C SER A 258 -4.82 9.73 -8.04
N SER A 259 -3.78 10.53 -7.80
CA SER A 259 -2.64 10.70 -8.71
C SER A 259 -1.59 9.61 -8.57
N VAL A 260 -1.67 8.79 -7.51
CA VAL A 260 -0.79 7.64 -7.33
C VAL A 260 -1.12 6.59 -8.37
N VAL A 261 -0.11 6.21 -9.16
CA VAL A 261 -0.26 5.15 -10.17
C VAL A 261 -0.12 3.80 -9.50
N ARG A 262 0.96 3.61 -8.74
CA ARG A 262 1.29 2.33 -8.09
C ARG A 262 2.33 2.51 -6.97
N ALA A 263 2.45 1.53 -6.08
CA ALA A 263 3.62 1.42 -5.23
C ALA A 263 4.86 1.03 -6.05
N ILE A 264 6.04 1.43 -5.60
CA ILE A 264 7.30 1.15 -6.28
C ILE A 264 8.33 0.58 -5.30
N HIS A 265 9.10 -0.42 -5.74
CA HIS A 265 10.23 -0.91 -4.98
C HIS A 265 11.51 -0.13 -5.33
N LEU A 266 12.00 0.66 -4.38
CA LEU A 266 13.26 1.39 -4.49
C LEU A 266 14.38 0.60 -3.81
N ILE A 267 15.39 0.20 -4.58
CA ILE A 267 16.55 -0.55 -4.08
C ILE A 267 17.61 0.46 -3.63
N PRO A 268 18.01 0.49 -2.35
CA PRO A 268 19.11 1.34 -1.91
C PRO A 268 20.40 1.05 -2.69
N ALA A 269 21.07 2.09 -3.17
CA ALA A 269 22.36 1.96 -3.81
C ALA A 269 23.46 1.79 -2.75
N PHE A 270 23.53 0.58 -2.15
CA PHE A 270 24.33 0.27 -0.97
C PHE A 270 25.79 0.74 -1.03
N HIS A 271 26.39 0.75 -2.23
CA HIS A 271 27.77 1.18 -2.44
C HIS A 271 28.03 2.65 -2.06
N TYR A 272 27.03 3.52 -2.16
CA TYR A 272 27.15 4.94 -1.80
C TYR A 272 26.92 5.22 -0.31
N GLY A 273 26.42 4.24 0.43
CA GLY A 273 26.18 4.39 1.86
C GLY A 273 25.00 5.32 2.20
N ARG A 274 25.04 5.85 3.42
CA ARG A 274 23.99 6.70 3.99
C ARG A 274 24.53 8.07 4.34
N THR A 275 23.66 9.08 4.30
CA THR A 275 23.98 10.49 4.49
C THR A 275 22.91 11.18 5.35
N ASP A 276 23.30 12.21 6.09
CA ASP A 276 22.42 13.19 6.73
C ASP A 276 22.35 14.51 5.96
N ALA A 277 23.10 14.64 4.84
CA ALA A 277 23.17 15.89 4.08
C ALA A 277 21.82 16.30 3.48
N PHE A 278 20.94 15.35 3.15
CA PHE A 278 19.66 15.65 2.52
C PHE A 278 18.61 16.22 3.47
N LEU A 279 18.72 15.90 4.77
CA LEU A 279 17.78 16.36 5.78
C LEU A 279 18.45 16.22 7.15
N GLY A 280 18.32 17.24 8.00
CA GLY A 280 18.72 17.13 9.40
C GLY A 280 17.95 16.04 10.17
N PRO A 281 18.16 15.91 11.48
CA PRO A 281 17.38 15.00 12.32
C PRO A 281 15.87 15.25 12.18
N SER A 282 15.15 14.30 11.60
CA SER A 282 13.68 14.35 11.44
C SER A 282 13.07 13.03 11.89
N ALA A 283 12.12 13.11 12.82
CA ALA A 283 11.37 11.95 13.32
C ALA A 283 10.12 11.68 12.47
N LEU A 284 9.70 12.68 11.68
CA LEU A 284 8.55 12.58 10.79
C LEU A 284 8.95 12.02 9.43
N ALA A 285 9.98 12.56 8.79
CA ALA A 285 10.35 12.21 7.41
C ALA A 285 11.16 10.91 7.26
N ARG A 286 11.53 10.26 8.37
CA ARG A 286 12.25 8.99 8.38
C ARG A 286 11.38 7.88 8.93
N VAL A 287 11.47 6.70 8.30
CA VAL A 287 10.72 5.51 8.70
C VAL A 287 11.07 5.18 10.16
N ARG A 288 10.08 5.33 11.06
CA ARG A 288 10.23 5.24 12.51
C ARG A 288 10.88 3.94 13.01
N LYS A 289 10.86 2.88 12.20
CA LYS A 289 11.26 1.52 12.61
C LYS A 289 12.76 1.22 12.51
N ASN A 290 13.54 2.02 11.75
CA ASN A 290 14.89 1.59 11.37
C ASN A 290 16.04 2.19 12.20
N GLU A 291 15.76 3.00 13.24
CA GLU A 291 16.74 3.63 14.17
C GLU A 291 17.88 4.44 13.53
N SER A 292 18.04 4.40 12.21
CA SER A 292 19.06 5.09 11.47
C SER A 292 18.57 6.49 11.17
N ALA A 293 19.23 7.46 11.79
CA ALA A 293 19.02 8.88 11.53
C ALA A 293 19.54 9.32 10.16
N LEU A 294 19.90 8.40 9.25
CA LEU A 294 20.52 8.67 7.97
C LEU A 294 19.65 8.17 6.82
N ASP A 295 19.61 8.94 5.74
CA ASP A 295 18.97 8.56 4.48
C ASP A 295 19.98 7.80 3.59
N TRP A 296 19.52 6.94 2.69
CA TRP A 296 20.41 6.41 1.66
C TRP A 296 20.76 7.50 0.65
N GLU A 297 22.02 7.53 0.20
CA GLU A 297 22.51 8.53 -0.77
C GLU A 297 21.72 8.50 -2.09
N SER A 298 21.39 7.29 -2.56
CA SER A 298 20.60 7.09 -3.77
C SER A 298 19.89 5.75 -3.78
N PHE A 299 18.92 5.61 -4.68
CA PHE A 299 18.12 4.43 -4.90
C PHE A 299 18.08 4.09 -6.39
N TYR A 300 18.02 2.81 -6.72
CA TYR A 300 17.68 2.31 -8.04
C TYR A 300 16.19 1.98 -8.12
N VAL A 301 15.54 2.44 -9.18
CA VAL A 301 14.14 2.12 -9.45
C VAL A 301 14.05 0.69 -9.98
N ASN A 302 13.41 -0.21 -9.23
CA ASN A 302 13.22 -1.59 -9.66
C ASN A 302 11.99 -1.75 -10.57
N LYS A 303 12.11 -1.30 -11.82
CA LYS A 303 11.05 -1.46 -12.83
C LYS A 303 10.74 -2.93 -13.20
N PHE A 304 11.52 -3.88 -12.71
CA PHE A 304 11.36 -5.33 -12.97
C PHE A 304 10.81 -6.08 -11.75
N ALA A 305 10.35 -5.38 -10.71
CA ALA A 305 9.79 -6.02 -9.52
C ALA A 305 8.62 -6.95 -9.85
N ASP A 306 7.80 -6.57 -10.84
CA ASP A 306 6.81 -7.43 -11.44
C ASP A 306 6.57 -7.09 -12.93
N ARG A 307 5.79 -7.95 -13.59
CA ARG A 307 5.45 -7.86 -15.02
C ARG A 307 4.69 -6.58 -15.37
N ASP A 308 3.79 -6.15 -14.50
CA ASP A 308 2.91 -5.01 -14.75
C ASP A 308 3.66 -3.68 -14.59
N LEU A 309 4.52 -3.57 -13.58
CA LEU A 309 5.40 -2.44 -13.34
C LEU A 309 6.38 -2.23 -14.51
N PHE A 310 6.89 -3.33 -15.08
CA PHE A 310 7.71 -3.27 -16.29
C PHE A 310 6.91 -2.74 -17.47
N MET A 311 5.68 -3.21 -17.66
CA MET A 311 4.80 -2.73 -18.72
C MET A 311 4.42 -1.26 -18.55
N HIS A 312 4.26 -0.77 -17.31
CA HIS A 312 4.08 0.66 -17.02
C HIS A 312 5.27 1.51 -17.47
N HIS A 313 6.51 1.04 -17.30
CA HIS A 313 7.70 1.78 -17.71
C HIS A 313 8.01 1.64 -19.21
N ARG A 314 7.58 0.54 -19.84
CA ARG A 314 7.76 0.30 -21.26
C ARG A 314 6.68 0.97 -22.12
N GLY A 315 5.44 1.00 -21.63
CA GLY A 315 4.25 1.36 -22.39
C GLY A 315 3.68 0.22 -23.23
N GLY A 316 2.44 0.40 -23.69
CA GLY A 316 1.73 -0.55 -24.56
C GLY A 316 0.95 -1.64 -23.82
N GLY A 317 0.86 -1.57 -22.48
CA GLY A 317 -0.01 -2.43 -21.68
C GLY A 317 -1.48 -2.02 -21.79
N VAL A 318 -2.36 -2.98 -22.10
CA VAL A 318 -3.81 -2.77 -22.13
C VAL A 318 -4.30 -2.48 -20.71
N GLY A 319 -5.05 -1.41 -20.48
CA GLY A 319 -5.52 -1.02 -19.14
C GLY A 319 -4.66 0.03 -18.42
N HIS A 320 -3.46 0.33 -18.92
CA HIS A 320 -2.68 1.47 -18.45
C HIS A 320 -3.20 2.78 -19.09
N THR A 321 -3.17 3.90 -18.38
CA THR A 321 -3.77 5.18 -18.81
C THR A 321 -3.39 5.55 -20.26
N THR A 322 -4.40 5.68 -21.11
CA THR A 322 -4.30 5.77 -22.58
C THR A 322 -3.50 6.98 -23.08
N SER A 323 -3.58 8.13 -22.41
CA SER A 323 -2.81 9.34 -22.78
C SER A 323 -1.29 9.18 -22.61
N PHE A 324 -0.87 8.30 -21.71
CA PHE A 324 0.52 8.01 -21.41
C PHE A 324 1.06 6.87 -22.29
N ASN A 325 0.20 5.89 -22.57
CA ASN A 325 0.50 4.81 -23.51
C ASN A 325 0.81 5.30 -24.92
N SER A 326 0.19 6.39 -25.41
CA SER A 326 0.50 6.93 -26.73
C SER A 326 1.91 7.53 -26.82
N VAL A 327 2.40 8.17 -25.75
CA VAL A 327 3.74 8.78 -25.69
C VAL A 327 4.82 7.69 -25.60
N LEU A 328 4.61 6.66 -24.78
CA LEU A 328 5.58 5.55 -24.66
C LEU A 328 5.55 4.58 -25.84
N ALA A 329 4.38 4.30 -26.43
CA ALA A 329 4.25 3.39 -27.57
C ALA A 329 4.98 3.91 -28.83
N ASN A 330 5.16 5.23 -28.95
CA ASN A 330 5.87 5.84 -30.08
C ASN A 330 7.41 5.75 -29.99
N HIS A 331 7.97 5.31 -28.85
CA HIS A 331 9.42 5.20 -28.63
C HIS A 331 9.96 3.77 -28.59
N VAL A 332 9.22 2.80 -29.14
CA VAL A 332 9.67 1.41 -29.28
C VAL A 332 10.90 1.35 -30.22
N PRO A 333 12.05 0.79 -29.80
CA PRO A 333 13.15 0.51 -30.70
C PRO A 333 12.71 -0.50 -31.76
N ASP A 334 13.03 -0.24 -33.04
CA ASP A 334 12.69 -1.07 -34.22
C ASP A 334 12.97 -2.58 -34.08
N GLY A 335 13.83 -2.98 -33.14
CA GLY A 335 14.25 -4.37 -32.95
C GLY A 335 13.19 -5.33 -32.43
N LEU A 336 12.06 -4.88 -31.85
CA LEU A 336 11.05 -5.80 -31.28
C LEU A 336 9.81 -5.99 -32.16
N TYR A 337 9.49 -5.06 -33.08
CA TYR A 337 8.44 -5.29 -34.09
C TYR A 337 8.78 -6.49 -34.99
N SER A 338 10.07 -6.76 -35.19
CA SER A 338 10.54 -7.92 -35.94
C SER A 338 10.32 -9.26 -35.21
N ALA A 339 10.20 -9.25 -33.88
CA ALA A 339 10.03 -10.47 -33.07
C ALA A 339 8.57 -10.89 -32.86
N VAL A 340 7.60 -9.97 -33.01
CA VAL A 340 6.18 -10.24 -32.71
C VAL A 340 5.25 -10.10 -33.92
N GLY A 341 5.75 -9.71 -35.10
CA GLY A 341 4.96 -9.75 -36.34
C GLY A 341 3.71 -8.86 -36.35
N VAL A 342 3.64 -7.86 -35.47
CA VAL A 342 2.51 -6.92 -35.43
C VAL A 342 2.79 -5.79 -36.42
N GLN A 343 2.04 -5.77 -37.54
CA GLN A 343 2.09 -4.67 -38.49
C GLN A 343 1.50 -3.40 -37.86
N SER A 344 2.28 -2.32 -37.89
CA SER A 344 1.86 -0.99 -37.43
C SER A 344 0.84 -0.41 -38.42
N PHE A 345 -0.40 -0.20 -37.98
CA PHE A 345 -1.34 0.67 -38.69
C PHE A 345 -1.02 2.11 -38.31
N GLY A 346 -0.20 2.77 -39.12
CA GLY A 346 0.07 4.20 -39.00
C GLY A 346 -1.18 5.01 -39.34
N ASN A 347 -1.77 5.67 -38.34
CA ASN A 347 -2.76 6.72 -38.56
C ASN A 347 -2.04 8.00 -39.04
N THR A 348 -1.94 8.18 -40.36
CA THR A 348 -1.66 9.49 -40.96
C THR A 348 -2.99 10.21 -41.19
N SER A 349 -3.37 11.09 -40.25
CA SER A 349 -4.43 12.07 -40.49
C SER A 349 -3.80 13.32 -41.13
N ASN A 350 -3.88 13.43 -42.45
CA ASN A 350 -3.79 14.71 -43.14
C ASN A 350 -5.22 15.21 -43.39
N ASP A 351 -5.49 16.41 -42.92
CA ASP A 351 -6.72 17.18 -43.11
C ASP A 351 -6.63 17.94 -44.44
N GLU A 352 -7.52 17.65 -45.40
CA GLU A 352 -7.98 18.60 -46.40
C GLU A 352 -9.47 18.35 -46.75
N THR A 353 -10.18 19.45 -46.95
CA THR A 353 -11.62 19.69 -47.05
C THR A 353 -12.40 19.07 -48.23
N ASP A 354 -13.58 18.47 -47.92
CA ASP A 354 -14.96 18.58 -48.51
C ASP A 354 -15.23 18.39 -50.04
N PRO A 355 -16.48 18.18 -50.56
CA PRO A 355 -17.70 17.43 -50.15
C PRO A 355 -18.18 16.37 -51.20
N ARG A 356 -19.20 15.56 -50.84
CA ARG A 356 -20.42 15.15 -51.62
C ARG A 356 -20.69 13.64 -51.84
N TYR A 357 -22.00 13.31 -51.70
CA TYR A 357 -22.79 12.15 -52.16
C TYR A 357 -22.55 10.81 -51.43
N GLU A 358 -23.51 9.94 -51.11
CA GLU A 358 -24.98 9.93 -51.09
C GLU A 358 -25.42 8.68 -50.26
N ASN A 359 -26.69 8.64 -49.86
CA ASN A 359 -27.36 7.57 -49.08
C ASN A 359 -27.18 6.13 -49.61
N VAL A 360 -27.11 5.14 -48.71
CA VAL A 360 -27.85 3.87 -48.82
C VAL A 360 -28.27 3.37 -47.43
N GLU A 361 -29.53 2.99 -47.32
CA GLU A 361 -30.25 2.48 -46.15
C GLU A 361 -29.98 0.98 -45.86
N ASN A 362 -30.27 0.59 -44.61
CA ASN A 362 -30.77 -0.71 -44.13
C ASN A 362 -29.89 -1.98 -44.24
N ALA A 363 -29.64 -2.62 -43.08
CA ALA A 363 -30.21 -3.94 -42.76
C ALA A 363 -29.88 -4.38 -41.32
N ASP A 364 -30.92 -4.81 -40.61
CA ASP A 364 -30.91 -5.51 -39.32
C ASP A 364 -30.09 -6.80 -39.33
N SER A 365 -29.52 -7.15 -38.18
CA SER A 365 -29.56 -8.52 -37.65
C SER A 365 -29.21 -8.50 -36.16
N GLU A 366 -30.25 -8.72 -35.37
CA GLU A 366 -30.15 -9.31 -34.02
C GLU A 366 -29.68 -10.75 -34.18
N ASP A 367 -28.74 -11.19 -33.33
CA ASP A 367 -28.60 -12.60 -32.98
C ASP A 367 -28.09 -12.69 -31.52
N ASP A 368 -29.04 -13.02 -30.65
CA ASP A 368 -28.86 -13.51 -29.30
C ASP A 368 -28.13 -14.86 -29.31
N LEU A 369 -27.06 -15.00 -28.53
CA LEU A 369 -26.66 -16.29 -27.97
C LEU A 369 -26.06 -16.09 -26.56
N ASP A 370 -26.93 -16.25 -25.56
CA ASP A 370 -26.56 -16.68 -24.22
C ASP A 370 -25.98 -18.10 -24.29
N GLU A 371 -24.77 -18.31 -23.75
CA GLU A 371 -24.36 -19.62 -23.26
C GLU A 371 -23.55 -19.48 -21.98
N ASP A 372 -24.11 -20.09 -20.93
CA ASP A 372 -23.58 -20.22 -19.57
C ASP A 372 -22.17 -20.83 -19.55
N LEU A 373 -21.20 -20.10 -19.00
CA LEU A 373 -19.95 -20.69 -18.51
C LEU A 373 -19.73 -20.29 -17.05
N GLN A 374 -20.21 -21.17 -16.21
CA GLN A 374 -19.90 -21.29 -14.79
C GLN A 374 -18.52 -21.95 -14.70
N GLU A 375 -17.48 -21.20 -14.36
CA GLU A 375 -16.19 -21.76 -13.98
C GLU A 375 -15.76 -21.26 -12.60
N ASP A 376 -15.36 -22.25 -11.81
CA ASP A 376 -15.17 -22.23 -10.36
C ASP A 376 -13.97 -21.35 -9.95
N ILE A 377 -14.22 -20.51 -8.95
CA ILE A 377 -13.21 -19.69 -8.27
C ILE A 377 -12.60 -20.53 -7.16
N ASP A 378 -11.41 -21.09 -7.39
CA ASP A 378 -10.54 -21.57 -6.31
C ASP A 378 -9.61 -20.42 -5.88
N GLU A 379 -10.03 -19.70 -4.83
CA GLU A 379 -9.24 -18.70 -4.09
C GLU A 379 -8.28 -19.40 -3.11
N ASP A 380 -7.00 -19.54 -3.48
CA ASP A 380 -5.93 -19.84 -2.52
C ASP A 380 -5.44 -18.52 -1.87
N LEU A 381 -6.09 -18.13 -0.77
CA LEU A 381 -5.60 -17.13 0.18
C LEU A 381 -4.50 -17.76 1.07
N GLN A 382 -3.24 -17.42 0.83
CA GLN A 382 -2.17 -17.61 1.81
C GLN A 382 -2.15 -16.41 2.76
N GLU A 383 -2.66 -16.61 3.97
CA GLU A 383 -2.43 -15.72 5.11
C GLU A 383 -1.05 -16.05 5.71
N ASP A 384 -0.10 -15.12 5.56
CA ASP A 384 1.13 -15.09 6.33
C ASP A 384 0.79 -14.70 7.79
N ILE A 385 0.82 -15.69 8.69
CA ILE A 385 0.77 -15.48 10.13
C ILE A 385 2.21 -15.39 10.63
N ASP A 386 2.68 -14.18 10.93
CA ASP A 386 3.89 -13.94 11.71
C ASP A 386 3.61 -14.27 13.20
N GLU A 387 4.05 -15.44 13.66
CA GLU A 387 4.10 -15.81 15.08
C GLU A 387 5.46 -15.36 15.69
N ASP A 388 5.47 -14.22 16.38
CA ASP A 388 6.52 -13.90 17.37
C ASP A 388 6.15 -14.57 18.70
N ILE A 389 6.70 -15.76 18.97
CA ILE A 389 6.68 -16.40 20.29
C ILE A 389 8.04 -16.17 20.97
N GLU A 390 7.95 -15.56 22.15
CA GLU A 390 9.01 -15.32 23.13
C GLU A 390 9.69 -16.64 23.58
N ASP A 391 11.00 -16.78 23.30
CA ASP A 391 11.83 -17.86 23.82
C ASP A 391 12.20 -17.59 25.30
N GLY A 392 11.44 -18.21 26.22
CA GLY A 392 11.80 -18.37 27.63
C GLY A 392 12.08 -19.84 27.95
N LEU A 393 13.31 -20.29 27.68
CA LEU A 393 13.78 -21.62 28.09
C LEU A 393 14.14 -21.62 29.57
N GLY A 394 13.26 -22.17 30.41
CA GLY A 394 13.57 -22.65 31.75
C GLY A 394 13.80 -24.15 31.70
N GLU A 395 15.05 -24.58 31.85
CA GLU A 395 15.44 -25.98 32.03
C GLU A 395 15.15 -26.42 33.47
N ASP A 396 14.19 -27.33 33.64
CA ASP A 396 14.08 -28.17 34.83
C ASP A 396 14.99 -29.39 34.64
N SER A 397 15.97 -29.54 35.52
CA SER A 397 16.57 -30.85 35.82
C SER A 397 16.66 -30.99 37.34
N GLU A 398 16.07 -32.09 37.79
CA GLU A 398 15.90 -32.56 39.15
C GLU A 398 17.26 -32.85 39.80
N ASP A 399 17.40 -32.58 41.10
CA ASP A 399 18.19 -33.45 41.95
C ASP A 399 17.59 -33.56 43.36
N ASP A 400 17.60 -34.81 43.80
CA ASP A 400 16.90 -35.49 44.87
C ASP A 400 17.60 -35.32 46.22
N HIS A 401 16.80 -35.28 47.29
CA HIS A 401 16.98 -35.99 48.58
C HIS A 401 16.55 -35.17 49.80
N GLY A 402 15.64 -35.76 50.58
CA GLY A 402 15.25 -35.28 51.90
C GLY A 402 14.27 -36.23 52.58
N GLU A 403 14.75 -37.41 52.98
CA GLU A 403 14.04 -38.31 53.89
C GLU A 403 13.82 -37.64 55.26
N ASN A 404 12.63 -37.88 55.79
CA ASN A 404 12.18 -37.50 57.12
C ASN A 404 12.98 -38.21 58.22
N THR A 405 13.38 -37.46 59.24
CA THR A 405 13.56 -37.96 60.60
C THR A 405 12.98 -36.95 61.59
N GLU A 406 12.01 -37.43 62.38
CA GLU A 406 11.47 -36.78 63.57
C GLU A 406 12.44 -36.92 64.77
N GLU A 407 12.07 -36.29 65.89
CA GLU A 407 12.70 -36.30 67.24
C GLU A 407 13.87 -35.29 67.40
N ASP A 408 13.97 -34.44 68.43
CA ASP A 408 13.15 -34.14 69.60
C ASP A 408 13.84 -32.99 70.40
N VAL A 409 13.06 -32.36 71.30
CA VAL A 409 13.43 -31.58 72.52
C VAL A 409 14.06 -30.16 72.54
N ASP A 410 13.37 -29.33 73.33
CA ASP A 410 13.81 -28.36 74.35
C ASP A 410 14.35 -26.95 74.03
N ASP A 411 13.43 -26.00 74.22
CA ASP A 411 13.39 -25.02 75.33
C ASP A 411 14.34 -23.81 75.38
N CYS A 412 13.73 -22.69 75.80
CA CYS A 412 14.26 -21.43 76.36
C CYS A 412 15.17 -20.54 75.46
N ASP A 413 15.12 -19.22 75.48
CA ASP A 413 14.67 -18.27 76.49
C ASP A 413 14.43 -16.88 75.86
N MET A 414 13.80 -16.03 76.66
CA MET A 414 13.24 -14.72 76.41
C MET A 414 14.24 -13.56 76.19
N SER A 415 13.63 -12.45 75.78
CA SER A 415 13.88 -11.07 76.24
C SER A 415 14.81 -10.15 75.43
N ASP A 416 14.15 -9.21 74.77
CA ASP A 416 14.22 -7.76 75.02
C ASP A 416 15.57 -7.12 75.37
N GLY A 417 15.84 -6.03 74.64
CA GLY A 417 15.96 -4.76 75.35
C GLY A 417 17.35 -4.12 75.39
N ALA A 418 17.51 -3.18 74.46
CA ALA A 418 17.89 -1.79 74.75
C ALA A 418 19.36 -1.44 75.06
N ASP A 419 19.76 -0.40 74.31
CA ASP A 419 20.37 0.85 74.79
C ASP A 419 21.90 1.01 74.88
N MET A 420 22.34 1.95 74.03
CA MET A 420 23.35 3.00 74.17
C MET A 420 24.55 2.85 75.13
N GLY A 421 25.72 3.20 74.59
CA GLY A 421 26.50 4.30 75.20
C GLY A 421 28.02 4.17 75.23
N TYR A 422 28.66 5.13 74.57
CA TYR A 422 29.91 5.83 74.90
C TYR A 422 31.28 5.22 74.57
N ASP A 423 31.92 5.86 73.59
CA ASP A 423 33.22 6.56 73.65
C ASP A 423 34.18 6.24 74.82
N GLU A 424 35.41 5.88 74.44
CA GLU A 424 36.63 6.60 74.80
C GLU A 424 37.60 6.66 73.62
#